data_AF-A0A1F4DJG8-F1
#
_entry.id   AF-A0A1F4DJG8-F1
#
_cell.length_a   1.000
_cell.length_b   1.000
_cell.length_c   1.000
_cell.angle_alpha   90.00
_cell.angle_beta   90.00
_cell.angle_gamma   90.00
#
_symmetry.space_group_name_H-M   'P 1'
#
loop_
_entity.id
_entity.type
_entity.pdbx_description
1 polymer ?
#
loop_
_entity_poly.entity_id
_entity_poly.type
_entity_poly.pdbx_seq_one_letter_code
_entity_poly.pdbx_strand_id
1 'polypeptide(L)'
;MPDPEISKLRRLSLGLGLIVLLWAAAGVTLDATPSIQTFGLPLRISRPDLFPACLAVLAVIAALRYYYYGLMLGTSPYRRRRDLLDGLAPAKGRRPTHMYWGHTSFESTPWRSEFDKQESLAANLVQSFPKFARARVIAAVTSDSFFGDDGESHRSYAVVVTIPIRCRLAALLEDLDYTAPVWFPALAVVFLLLK
;
A
#
# COMPACT_ATOMS: atom_id res chain seq x y z
N MET A 1 8.25 7.73 6.77
CA MET A 1 7.72 8.63 5.72
C MET A 1 8.07 8.02 4.39
N PRO A 2 7.23 8.11 3.34
CA PRO A 2 7.60 7.60 2.03
C PRO A 2 8.80 8.40 1.53
N ASP A 3 9.85 7.70 1.06
CA ASP A 3 11.00 8.38 0.50
C ASP A 3 10.55 9.27 -0.67
N PRO A 4 11.03 10.52 -0.75
CA PRO A 4 10.59 11.48 -1.76
C PRO A 4 10.82 10.96 -3.19
N GLU A 5 11.81 10.09 -3.37
CA GLU A 5 12.10 9.43 -4.64
C GLU A 5 11.03 8.40 -5.02
N ILE A 6 10.57 7.57 -4.07
CA ILE A 6 9.51 6.58 -4.30
C ILE A 6 8.21 7.29 -4.71
N SER A 7 7.91 8.43 -4.07
CA SER A 7 6.73 9.23 -4.40
C SER A 7 6.78 9.79 -5.83
N LYS A 8 7.97 10.19 -6.32
CA LYS A 8 8.16 10.62 -7.72
C LYS A 8 7.99 9.47 -8.70
N LEU A 9 8.62 8.31 -8.42
CA LEU A 9 8.50 7.10 -9.24
C LEU A 9 7.04 6.63 -9.33
N ARG A 10 6.32 6.67 -8.22
CA ARG A 10 4.89 6.36 -8.15
C ARG A 10 4.07 7.20 -9.11
N ARG A 11 4.23 8.53 -9.04
CA ARG A 11 3.50 9.49 -9.90
C ARG A 11 3.87 9.33 -11.37
N LEU A 12 5.16 9.12 -11.66
CA LEU A 12 5.65 8.89 -13.02
C LEU A 12 5.02 7.62 -13.62
N SER A 13 5.09 6.49 -12.90
CA SER A 13 4.57 5.21 -13.38
C SER A 13 3.05 5.24 -13.54
N LEU A 14 2.33 5.86 -12.61
CA LEU A 14 0.88 6.02 -12.69
C LEU A 14 0.49 6.94 -13.85
N GLY A 15 1.18 8.09 -14.00
CA GLY A 15 0.93 9.03 -15.09
C GLY A 15 1.17 8.42 -16.46
N LEU A 16 2.31 7.75 -16.66
CA LEU A 16 2.61 7.04 -17.90
C LEU A 16 1.61 5.91 -18.16
N GLY A 17 1.35 5.07 -17.16
CA GLY A 17 0.37 3.98 -17.28
C GLY A 17 -1.01 4.48 -17.70
N LEU A 18 -1.48 5.58 -17.11
CA LEU A 18 -2.77 6.18 -17.43
C LEU A 18 -2.78 6.78 -18.84
N ILE A 19 -1.73 7.48 -19.26
CA ILE A 19 -1.62 8.02 -20.63
C ILE A 19 -1.69 6.89 -21.65
N VAL A 20 -0.91 5.82 -21.45
CA VAL A 20 -0.90 4.66 -22.37
C VAL A 20 -2.23 3.95 -22.35
N LEU A 21 -2.84 3.76 -21.18
CA LEU A 21 -4.15 3.11 -21.06
C LEU A 21 -5.24 3.92 -21.77
N LEU A 22 -5.29 5.24 -21.59
CA LEU A 22 -6.25 6.11 -22.26
C LEU A 22 -6.04 6.14 -23.77
N TRP A 23 -4.79 6.24 -24.21
CA TRP A 23 -4.43 6.20 -25.63
C TRP A 23 -4.84 4.87 -26.27
N ALA A 24 -4.51 3.76 -25.60
CA ALA A 24 -4.87 2.41 -26.02
C ALA A 24 -6.40 2.23 -26.05
N ALA A 25 -7.12 2.67 -25.01
CA ALA A 25 -8.57 2.55 -24.95
C ALA A 25 -9.28 3.40 -26.01
N ALA A 26 -8.82 4.64 -26.23
CA ALA A 26 -9.39 5.55 -27.21
C ALA A 26 -9.16 5.12 -28.67
N GLY A 27 -8.19 4.23 -28.94
CA GLY A 27 -7.91 3.75 -30.29
C GLY A 27 -7.36 4.86 -31.20
N VAL A 28 -6.56 5.75 -30.62
CA VAL A 28 -5.94 6.85 -31.36
C VAL A 28 -4.98 6.28 -32.39
N THR A 29 -5.28 6.46 -33.67
CA THR A 29 -4.32 6.23 -34.77
C THR A 29 -3.65 7.55 -35.09
N LEU A 30 -2.31 7.56 -35.17
CA LEU A 30 -1.56 8.74 -35.57
C LEU A 30 -1.59 8.84 -37.10
N ASP A 31 -1.98 9.99 -37.66
CA ASP A 31 -1.82 10.27 -39.08
C ASP A 31 -0.35 10.22 -39.49
N ALA A 32 -0.08 10.00 -40.78
CA ALA A 32 1.24 9.62 -41.31
C ALA A 32 2.40 10.61 -41.06
N THR A 33 2.14 11.83 -40.58
CA THR A 33 3.19 12.82 -40.26
C THR A 33 2.80 13.69 -39.07
N PRO A 34 2.89 13.19 -37.82
CA PRO A 34 2.73 14.06 -36.67
C PRO A 34 3.95 14.98 -36.60
N SER A 35 3.71 16.30 -36.66
CA SER A 35 4.74 17.30 -36.40
C SER A 35 4.49 17.90 -35.02
N ILE A 36 5.43 17.68 -34.11
CA ILE A 36 5.40 18.31 -32.79
C ILE A 36 6.34 19.51 -32.86
N GLN A 37 5.84 20.70 -32.57
CA GLN A 37 6.67 21.89 -32.46
C GLN A 37 7.16 22.03 -31.02
N THR A 38 8.38 21.59 -30.75
CA THR A 38 9.07 21.84 -29.49
C THR A 38 10.05 22.98 -29.71
N PHE A 39 9.87 24.10 -29.00
CA PHE A 39 10.73 25.30 -29.11
C PHE A 39 10.85 25.87 -30.53
N GLY A 40 9.76 25.83 -31.31
CA GLY A 40 9.74 26.38 -32.68
C GLY A 40 10.43 25.51 -33.73
N LEU A 41 11.04 24.39 -33.36
CA LEU A 41 11.61 23.42 -34.30
C LEU A 41 10.58 22.33 -34.59
N PRO A 42 10.21 22.09 -35.88
CA PRO A 42 9.30 21.03 -36.24
C PRO A 42 10.01 19.69 -36.11
N LEU A 43 9.70 18.96 -35.04
CA LEU A 43 10.20 17.61 -34.81
C LEU A 43 9.33 16.65 -35.63
N ARG A 44 9.85 16.21 -36.78
CA ARG A 44 9.20 15.23 -37.65
C ARG A 44 9.55 13.82 -37.17
N ILE A 45 8.54 13.08 -36.74
CA ILE A 45 8.69 11.69 -36.34
C ILE A 45 8.65 10.84 -37.60
N SER A 46 9.79 10.26 -38.01
CA SER A 46 9.89 9.47 -39.24
C SER A 46 9.13 8.14 -39.20
N ARG A 47 8.83 7.62 -38.00
CA ARG A 47 8.08 6.37 -37.79
C ARG A 47 7.03 6.55 -36.69
N PRO A 48 5.89 7.19 -36.98
CA PRO A 48 4.82 7.37 -36.00
C PRO A 48 4.25 6.04 -35.51
N ASP A 49 4.31 5.00 -36.32
CA ASP A 49 3.82 3.65 -36.01
C ASP A 49 4.53 3.01 -34.81
N LEU A 50 5.76 3.42 -34.51
CA LEU A 50 6.54 2.89 -33.37
C LEU A 50 6.26 3.64 -32.06
N PHE A 51 5.60 4.79 -32.11
CA PHE A 51 5.31 5.60 -30.93
C PHE A 51 4.54 4.85 -29.84
N PRO A 52 3.51 4.04 -30.15
CA PRO A 52 2.77 3.26 -29.15
C PRO A 52 3.67 2.24 -28.46
N ALA A 53 4.55 1.59 -29.22
CA ALA A 53 5.51 0.62 -28.69
C ALA A 53 6.53 1.29 -27.76
N CYS A 54 7.06 2.46 -28.14
CA CYS A 54 7.96 3.23 -27.27
C CYS A 54 7.28 3.64 -25.95
N LEU A 55 6.03 4.11 -26.01
CA LEU A 55 5.25 4.44 -24.83
C LEU A 55 5.00 3.23 -23.94
N ALA A 56 4.66 2.08 -24.52
CA ALA A 56 4.47 0.83 -23.79
C ALA A 56 5.76 0.40 -23.07
N VAL A 57 6.90 0.46 -23.75
CA VAL A 57 8.22 0.14 -23.17
C VAL A 57 8.53 1.09 -22.01
N LEU A 58 8.32 2.39 -22.17
CA LEU A 58 8.53 3.38 -21.09
C LEU A 58 7.63 3.10 -19.89
N ALA A 59 6.36 2.78 -20.11
CA ALA A 59 5.42 2.43 -19.05
C ALA A 59 5.85 1.16 -18.31
N VAL A 60 6.31 0.13 -19.02
CA VAL A 60 6.85 -1.11 -18.43
C VAL A 60 8.10 -0.83 -17.61
N ILE A 61 9.05 -0.05 -18.12
CA ILE A 61 10.29 0.29 -17.39
C ILE A 61 9.96 1.08 -16.12
N ALA A 62 9.04 2.05 -16.20
CA ALA A 62 8.60 2.82 -15.04
C ALA A 62 7.92 1.92 -13.99
N ALA A 63 7.05 1.01 -14.44
CA ALA A 63 6.36 0.05 -13.58
C ALA A 63 7.35 -0.90 -12.90
N LEU A 64 8.32 -1.45 -13.64
CA LEU A 64 9.35 -2.34 -13.10
C LEU A 64 10.25 -1.64 -12.09
N ARG A 65 10.66 -0.38 -12.36
CA ARG A 65 11.41 0.41 -11.38
C ARG A 65 10.61 0.65 -10.12
N TYR A 66 9.33 1.02 -10.25
CA TYR A 66 8.47 1.20 -9.08
C TYR A 66 8.22 -0.12 -8.33
N TYR A 67 8.03 -1.23 -9.05
CA TYR A 67 7.89 -2.56 -8.46
C TYR A 67 9.13 -2.93 -7.64
N TYR A 68 10.32 -2.74 -8.19
CA TYR A 68 11.57 -3.07 -7.49
C TYR A 68 11.80 -2.19 -6.26
N TYR A 69 11.86 -0.87 -6.43
CA TYR A 69 12.19 0.04 -5.33
C TYR A 69 11.02 0.24 -4.37
N GLY A 70 9.80 0.35 -4.90
CA GLY A 70 8.59 0.62 -4.13
C GLY A 70 8.06 -0.63 -3.43
N LEU A 71 7.90 -1.75 -4.13
CA LEU A 71 7.23 -2.96 -3.60
C LEU A 71 8.18 -4.04 -3.07
N MET A 72 9.31 -4.30 -3.73
CA MET A 72 10.24 -5.35 -3.28
C MET A 72 11.13 -4.89 -2.13
N LEU A 73 11.76 -3.72 -2.26
CA LEU A 73 12.68 -3.19 -1.24
C LEU A 73 11.95 -2.46 -0.10
N GLY A 74 10.83 -1.81 -0.40
CA GLY A 74 10.04 -1.07 0.57
C GLY A 74 9.20 -1.95 1.49
N THR A 75 8.89 -1.45 2.68
CA THR A 75 7.82 -2.00 3.52
C THR A 75 6.47 -1.46 3.04
N SER A 76 5.64 -2.32 2.47
CA SER A 76 4.31 -1.91 2.02
C SER A 76 3.42 -1.53 3.20
N PRO A 77 2.47 -0.59 3.03
CA PRO A 77 1.49 -0.25 4.08
C PRO A 77 0.72 -1.50 4.56
N TYR A 78 0.37 -2.39 3.63
CA TYR A 78 -0.17 -3.73 3.91
C TYR A 78 0.72 -4.52 4.87
N ARG A 79 2.01 -4.73 4.52
CA ARG A 79 2.94 -5.52 5.33
C ARG A 79 3.08 -4.93 6.73
N ARG A 80 3.28 -3.61 6.82
CA ARG A 80 3.41 -2.92 8.10
C ARG A 80 2.19 -3.13 9.01
N ARG A 81 0.97 -2.95 8.47
CA ARG A 81 -0.27 -3.20 9.23
C ARG A 81 -0.40 -4.66 9.63
N ARG A 82 -0.05 -5.56 8.72
CA ARG A 82 -0.13 -7.00 8.92
C ARG A 82 0.82 -7.46 10.02
N ASP A 83 2.07 -7.03 10.00
CA ASP A 83 3.07 -7.36 11.01
C ASP A 83 2.64 -6.87 12.41
N LEU A 84 2.05 -5.67 12.48
CA LEU A 84 1.50 -5.14 13.74
C LEU A 84 0.29 -5.93 14.25
N LEU A 85 -0.61 -6.36 13.34
CA LEU A 85 -1.75 -7.21 13.70
C LEU A 85 -1.33 -8.62 14.10
N ASP A 86 -0.31 -9.18 13.43
CA ASP A 86 0.26 -10.48 13.79
C ASP A 86 0.97 -10.41 15.15
N GLY A 87 1.51 -9.24 15.52
CA GLY A 87 2.02 -8.96 16.87
C GLY A 87 0.96 -9.00 17.99
N LEU A 88 -0.33 -8.84 17.66
CA LEU A 88 -1.44 -8.98 18.62
C LEU A 88 -1.89 -10.44 18.80
N ALA A 89 -1.69 -11.30 17.80
CA ALA A 89 -2.16 -12.68 17.83
C ALA A 89 -1.21 -13.60 18.61
N PRO A 90 -1.71 -14.66 19.28
CA PRO A 90 -0.85 -15.59 19.99
C PRO A 90 -0.06 -16.44 18.99
N ALA A 91 1.21 -16.69 19.32
CA ALA A 91 2.14 -17.47 18.49
C ALA A 91 1.68 -18.93 18.22
N LYS A 92 0.64 -19.42 18.91
CA LYS A 92 0.10 -20.78 18.73
C LYS A 92 -1.43 -20.79 18.70
N GLY A 93 -2.00 -21.35 17.63
CA GLY A 93 -3.36 -21.89 17.59
C GLY A 93 -4.51 -20.95 17.21
N ARG A 94 -4.35 -19.62 17.19
CA ARG A 94 -5.38 -18.72 16.66
C ARG A 94 -5.17 -18.45 15.17
N ARG A 95 -6.29 -18.41 14.43
CA ARG A 95 -6.28 -17.99 13.03
C ARG A 95 -5.77 -16.55 12.95
N PRO A 96 -4.92 -16.24 11.96
CA PRO A 96 -4.45 -14.88 11.78
C PRO A 96 -5.60 -13.90 11.65
N THR A 97 -5.48 -12.74 12.30
CA THR A 97 -6.49 -11.69 12.23
C THR A 97 -6.63 -11.18 10.80
N HIS A 98 -7.82 -11.30 10.21
CA HIS A 98 -8.10 -10.73 8.90
C HIS A 98 -8.00 -9.20 8.95
N MET A 99 -7.25 -8.61 8.01
CA MET A 99 -6.92 -7.18 8.06
C MET A 99 -8.10 -6.28 7.71
N TYR A 100 -8.90 -6.67 6.71
CA TYR A 100 -10.00 -5.84 6.21
C TYR A 100 -11.37 -6.29 6.69
N TRP A 101 -11.55 -7.59 6.91
CA TRP A 101 -12.82 -8.21 7.28
C TRP A 101 -12.75 -8.85 8.66
N GLY A 102 -13.88 -9.05 9.33
CA GLY A 102 -13.97 -9.69 10.65
C GLY A 102 -14.15 -8.74 11.82
N HIS A 103 -13.92 -9.23 13.03
CA HIS A 103 -14.18 -8.52 14.29
C HIS A 103 -13.44 -7.19 14.36
N THR A 104 -14.11 -6.15 14.86
CA THR A 104 -13.56 -4.79 14.96
C THR A 104 -12.65 -4.60 16.17
N SER A 105 -12.82 -5.41 17.21
CA SER A 105 -12.04 -5.35 18.45
C SER A 105 -11.15 -6.57 18.60
N PHE A 106 -9.92 -6.33 19.05
CA PHE A 106 -8.90 -7.35 19.30
C PHE A 106 -8.27 -7.10 20.65
N GLU A 107 -7.85 -8.18 21.29
CA GLU A 107 -7.05 -8.14 22.49
C GLU A 107 -5.77 -8.93 22.24
N SER A 108 -4.63 -8.34 22.58
CA SER A 108 -3.36 -9.01 22.42
C SER A 108 -3.29 -10.23 23.33
N THR A 109 -2.96 -11.39 22.78
CA THR A 109 -2.74 -12.61 23.56
C THR A 109 -1.44 -13.27 23.11
N PRO A 110 -0.59 -13.81 24.00
CA PRO A 110 -0.69 -13.75 25.45
C PRO A 110 -0.42 -12.34 25.99
N TRP A 111 -0.85 -12.10 27.23
CA TRP A 111 -0.50 -10.90 27.98
C TRP A 111 1.02 -10.92 28.28
N ARG A 112 1.67 -9.76 28.26
CA ARG A 112 3.14 -9.65 28.42
C ARG A 112 3.50 -8.74 29.58
N SER A 113 4.63 -8.97 30.23
CA SER A 113 5.12 -8.15 31.35
C SER A 113 5.72 -6.81 30.93
N GLU A 114 6.10 -6.66 29.66
CA GLU A 114 6.78 -5.48 29.14
C GLU A 114 5.79 -4.39 28.69
N PHE A 115 5.53 -3.40 29.57
CA PHE A 115 4.63 -2.28 29.28
C PHE A 115 5.06 -1.47 28.05
N ASP A 116 6.32 -1.05 27.98
CA ASP A 116 6.84 -0.19 26.90
C ASP A 116 6.66 -0.80 25.50
N LYS A 117 6.81 -2.13 25.39
CA LYS A 117 6.59 -2.83 24.12
C LYS A 117 5.11 -2.86 23.74
N GLN A 118 4.21 -2.97 24.70
CA GLN A 118 2.77 -2.93 24.44
C GLN A 118 2.27 -1.53 24.12
N GLU A 119 2.80 -0.51 24.80
CA GLU A 119 2.48 0.89 24.51
C GLU A 119 2.96 1.30 23.12
N SER A 120 4.20 0.96 22.76
CA SER A 120 4.73 1.23 21.42
C SER A 120 3.96 0.47 20.33
N LEU A 121 3.53 -0.77 20.59
CA LEU A 121 2.69 -1.53 19.67
C LEU A 121 1.32 -0.87 19.47
N ALA A 122 0.67 -0.43 20.55
CA ALA A 122 -0.60 0.29 20.52
C ALA A 122 -0.48 1.60 19.72
N ALA A 123 0.57 2.39 19.98
CA ALA A 123 0.83 3.64 19.28
C ALA A 123 1.09 3.40 17.77
N ASN A 124 1.91 2.40 17.43
CA ASN A 124 2.21 2.03 16.05
C ASN A 124 0.96 1.56 15.30
N LEU A 125 0.08 0.79 15.94
CA LEU A 125 -1.20 0.38 15.36
C LEU A 125 -2.07 1.59 15.03
N VAL A 126 -2.26 2.53 15.96
CA VAL A 126 -3.06 3.74 15.73
C VAL A 126 -2.51 4.58 14.57
N GLN A 127 -1.18 4.67 14.44
CA GLN A 127 -0.54 5.42 13.35
C GLN A 127 -0.58 4.70 11.99
N SER A 128 -0.64 3.36 11.99
CA SER A 128 -0.58 2.55 10.75
C SER A 128 -1.89 2.51 9.96
N PHE A 129 -3.01 2.85 10.58
CA PHE A 129 -4.33 2.89 9.94
C PHE A 129 -4.74 4.33 9.61
N PRO A 130 -5.26 4.60 8.40
CA PRO A 130 -5.71 5.92 8.03
C PRO A 130 -6.97 6.34 8.80
N LYS A 131 -7.03 7.62 9.15
CA LYS A 131 -8.22 8.27 9.71
C LYS A 131 -9.21 8.54 8.58
N PHE A 132 -10.46 8.12 8.71
CA PHE A 132 -11.46 8.30 7.66
C PHE A 132 -12.82 8.68 8.24
N ALA A 133 -13.43 9.77 7.72
CA ALA A 133 -14.76 10.23 8.11
C ALA A 133 -14.98 10.30 9.64
N ARG A 134 -14.04 10.91 10.37
CA ARG A 134 -13.98 11.01 11.85
C ARG A 134 -13.80 9.68 12.61
N ALA A 135 -13.81 8.54 11.94
CA ALA A 135 -13.43 7.27 12.54
C ALA A 135 -11.90 7.23 12.72
N ARG A 136 -11.47 6.74 13.88
CA ARG A 136 -10.06 6.53 14.23
C ARG A 136 -9.89 5.18 14.90
N VAL A 137 -8.73 4.57 14.69
CA VAL A 137 -8.33 3.40 15.48
C VAL A 137 -8.11 3.83 16.92
N ILE A 138 -8.62 3.04 17.85
CA ILE A 138 -8.43 3.23 19.29
C ILE A 138 -7.63 2.03 19.78
N ALA A 139 -6.52 2.28 20.44
CA ALA A 139 -5.72 1.26 21.10
C ALA A 139 -5.48 1.71 22.54
N ALA A 140 -5.71 0.81 23.49
CA ALA A 140 -5.48 1.04 24.91
C ALA A 140 -4.71 -0.15 25.49
N VAL A 141 -3.81 0.13 26.44
CA VAL A 141 -3.13 -0.90 27.21
C VAL A 141 -3.93 -1.17 28.47
N THR A 142 -4.34 -2.42 28.67
CA THR A 142 -4.98 -2.92 29.89
C THR A 142 -3.96 -3.69 30.70
N SER A 143 -4.02 -3.57 32.03
CA SER A 143 -3.15 -4.31 32.95
C SER A 143 -3.96 -5.16 33.91
N ASP A 144 -3.44 -6.32 34.27
CA ASP A 144 -4.02 -7.19 35.27
C ASP A 144 -2.90 -7.75 36.15
N SER A 145 -3.19 -7.88 37.44
CA SER A 145 -2.27 -8.37 38.44
C SER A 145 -2.64 -9.80 38.79
N PHE A 146 -1.70 -10.71 38.63
CA PHE A 146 -1.84 -12.11 39.03
C PHE A 146 -0.78 -12.45 40.06
N PHE A 147 -1.14 -13.27 41.04
CA PHE A 147 -0.20 -13.78 42.01
C PHE A 147 0.49 -15.02 41.43
N GLY A 148 1.82 -15.02 41.41
CA GLY A 148 2.61 -16.18 41.02
C GLY A 148 2.64 -17.25 42.12
N ASP A 149 3.15 -18.42 41.78
CA ASP A 149 3.38 -19.52 42.75
C ASP A 149 4.42 -19.15 43.83
N ASP A 150 5.17 -18.07 43.61
CA ASP A 150 6.11 -17.43 44.54
C ASP A 150 5.42 -16.53 45.58
N GLY A 151 4.10 -16.29 45.44
CA GLY A 151 3.35 -15.35 46.27
C GLY A 151 3.59 -13.88 45.91
N GLU A 152 4.37 -13.59 44.87
CA GLU A 152 4.61 -12.24 44.38
C GLU A 152 3.53 -11.82 43.37
N SER A 153 3.16 -10.54 43.41
CA SER A 153 2.21 -9.95 42.45
C SER A 153 2.93 -9.60 41.15
N HIS A 154 2.69 -10.37 40.10
CA HIS A 154 3.16 -10.09 38.75
C HIS A 154 2.12 -9.26 37.99
N ARG A 155 2.57 -8.25 37.23
CA ARG A 155 1.69 -7.47 36.33
C ARG A 155 1.86 -7.95 34.90
N SER A 156 0.74 -8.20 34.24
CA SER A 156 0.72 -8.44 32.80
C SER A 156 -0.11 -7.37 32.10
N TYR A 157 0.29 -7.07 30.87
CA TYR A 157 -0.29 -6.04 30.03
C TYR A 157 -0.78 -6.65 28.72
N ALA A 158 -1.96 -6.21 28.29
CA ALA A 158 -2.53 -6.51 26.99
C ALA A 158 -2.93 -5.24 26.25
N VAL A 159 -2.90 -5.29 24.93
CA VAL A 159 -3.33 -4.22 24.05
C VAL A 159 -4.74 -4.56 23.55
N VAL A 160 -5.70 -3.72 23.90
CA VAL A 160 -7.07 -3.77 23.38
C VAL A 160 -7.17 -2.74 22.25
N VAL A 161 -7.41 -3.22 21.04
CA VAL A 161 -7.47 -2.40 19.82
C VAL A 161 -8.84 -2.53 19.17
N THR A 162 -9.47 -1.38 18.88
CA THR A 162 -10.68 -1.29 18.07
C THR A 162 -10.36 -0.58 16.75
N ILE A 163 -10.50 -1.30 15.64
CA ILE A 163 -10.33 -0.80 14.28
C ILE A 163 -11.70 -0.74 13.60
N PRO A 164 -12.29 0.47 13.46
CA PRO A 164 -13.56 0.64 12.76
C PRO A 164 -13.49 0.15 11.31
N ILE A 165 -14.59 -0.41 10.80
CA ILE A 165 -14.68 -0.91 9.41
C ILE A 165 -14.29 0.18 8.39
N ARG A 166 -14.70 1.43 8.64
CA ARG A 166 -14.35 2.57 7.78
C ARG A 166 -12.84 2.79 7.65
N CYS A 167 -12.08 2.64 8.74
CA CYS A 167 -10.62 2.73 8.71
C CYS A 167 -9.99 1.56 7.95
N ARG A 168 -10.59 0.37 7.99
CA ARG A 168 -10.15 -0.80 7.21
C ARG A 168 -10.37 -0.62 5.72
N LEU A 169 -11.52 -0.08 5.33
CA LEU A 169 -11.80 0.23 3.93
C LEU A 169 -10.83 1.30 3.40
N ALA A 170 -10.56 2.34 4.20
CA ALA A 170 -9.56 3.32 3.84
C ALA A 170 -8.15 2.70 3.71
N ALA A 171 -7.77 1.77 4.60
CA ALA A 171 -6.52 1.03 4.47
C ALA A 171 -6.47 0.17 3.19
N LEU A 172 -7.57 -0.50 2.84
CA LEU A 172 -7.67 -1.27 1.60
C LEU A 172 -7.49 -0.37 0.37
N LEU A 173 -8.11 0.81 0.36
CA LEU A 173 -7.95 1.79 -0.72
C LEU A 173 -6.51 2.29 -0.80
N GLU A 174 -5.86 2.53 0.33
CA GLU A 174 -4.43 2.90 0.36
C GLU A 174 -3.55 1.78 -0.21
N ASP A 175 -3.84 0.51 0.10
CA ASP A 175 -3.09 -0.64 -0.42
C ASP A 175 -3.30 -0.84 -1.94
N LEU A 176 -4.52 -0.61 -2.44
CA LEU A 176 -4.81 -0.61 -3.87
C LEU A 176 -4.10 0.54 -4.58
N ASP A 177 -4.19 1.75 -4.04
CA ASP A 177 -3.56 2.95 -4.59
C ASP A 177 -2.02 2.85 -4.58
N TYR A 178 -1.46 2.16 -3.59
CA TYR A 178 -0.03 1.85 -3.52
C TYR A 178 0.43 0.88 -4.62
N THR A 179 -0.39 -0.10 -5.02
CA THR A 179 -0.06 -1.05 -6.10
C THR A 179 -0.50 -0.60 -7.49
N ALA A 180 -1.38 0.40 -7.59
CA ALA A 180 -1.90 0.98 -8.83
C ALA A 180 -0.83 1.33 -9.90
N PRO A 181 0.37 1.86 -9.56
CA PRO A 181 1.38 2.19 -10.56
C PRO A 181 1.97 0.98 -11.29
N VAL A 182 1.69 -0.25 -10.84
CA VAL A 182 2.04 -1.49 -11.54
C VAL A 182 0.85 -1.98 -12.36
N TRP A 183 -0.36 -1.96 -11.78
CA TRP A 183 -1.58 -2.43 -12.45
C TRP A 183 -1.95 -1.62 -13.69
N PHE A 184 -1.87 -0.28 -13.63
CA PHE A 184 -2.24 0.56 -14.77
C PHE A 184 -1.35 0.34 -16.00
N PRO A 185 -0.01 0.36 -15.90
CA PRO A 185 0.85 -0.01 -17.02
C PRO A 185 0.61 -1.44 -17.52
N ALA A 186 0.41 -2.42 -16.63
CA ALA A 186 0.14 -3.80 -17.04
C ALA A 186 -1.15 -3.91 -17.86
N LEU A 187 -2.24 -3.30 -17.39
CA LEU A 187 -3.50 -3.23 -18.12
C LEU A 187 -3.33 -2.51 -19.46
N ALA A 188 -2.61 -1.39 -19.49
CA ALA A 188 -2.35 -0.64 -20.71
C ALA A 188 -1.64 -1.50 -21.77
N VAL A 189 -0.63 -2.26 -21.38
CA VAL A 189 0.09 -3.19 -22.27
C VAL A 189 -0.83 -4.29 -22.76
N VAL A 190 -1.64 -4.90 -21.88
CA VAL A 190 -2.63 -5.91 -22.28
C VAL A 190 -3.61 -5.35 -23.31
N PHE A 191 -4.14 -4.15 -23.08
CA PHE A 191 -5.04 -3.48 -24.02
C PHE A 191 -4.38 -3.20 -25.38
N LEU A 192 -3.11 -2.82 -25.40
CA LEU A 192 -2.36 -2.63 -26.64
C LEU A 192 -2.15 -3.93 -27.41
N LEU A 193 -1.90 -5.04 -26.71
CA LEU A 193 -1.66 -6.35 -27.33
C LEU A 193 -2.94 -7.01 -27.87
N LEU A 194 -4.11 -6.62 -27.37
CA LEU A 194 -5.41 -7.12 -27.80
C LEU A 194 -5.96 -6.40 -29.05
N LYS A 195 -5.28 -5.36 -29.53
CA LYS A 195 -5.63 -4.62 -30.74
C LYS A 195 -4.82 -5.11 -31.94
#